data_AF-A0A382F8H7-F1
#
_entry.id   AF-A0A382F8H7-F1
#
_cell.length_a   1.000
_cell.length_b   1.000
_cell.length_c   1.000
_cell.angle_alpha   90.00
_cell.angle_beta   90.00
_cell.angle_gamma   90.00
#
_symmetry.space_group_name_H-M   'P 1'
#
loop_
_entity.id
_entity.type
_entity.pdbx_description
1 polymer ?
#
loop_
_entity_poly.entity_id
_entity_poly.type
_entity_poly.pdbx_seq_one_letter_code
_entity_poly.pdbx_strand_id
1 'polypeptide(L)'
;PKTIAQENNYGRGASAHLPSIKVKGLKNPVIQVTDANSGDLVYALRIRGSSFRPKVFDAKAKYNLRIGEPDENLWKTFENLAPVKPGDKSSLTVSF
;
A
#
# COMPACT_ATOMS: atom_id res chain seq x y z
N PRO A 1 11.18 -12.34 24.27
CA PRO A 1 10.99 -12.01 22.83
C PRO A 1 10.07 -10.79 22.65
N LYS A 2 10.56 -9.69 22.06
CA LYS A 2 9.69 -8.58 21.62
C LYS A 2 9.40 -8.76 20.13
N THR A 3 8.17 -9.10 19.79
CA THR A 3 7.70 -9.11 18.40
C THR A 3 7.48 -7.66 17.98
N ILE A 4 8.46 -7.07 17.29
CA ILE A 4 8.27 -5.77 16.63
C ILE A 4 7.66 -6.08 15.27
N ALA A 5 6.38 -5.80 15.09
CA ALA A 5 5.78 -5.83 13.78
C ALA A 5 6.44 -4.74 12.90
N GLN A 6 6.68 -5.02 11.62
CA GLN A 6 7.38 -4.09 10.72
C GLN A 6 6.65 -2.72 10.64
N GLU A 7 5.34 -2.70 10.87
CA GLU A 7 4.53 -1.48 10.99
C GLU A 7 4.89 -0.59 12.20
N ASN A 8 5.48 -1.17 13.25
CA ASN A 8 5.91 -0.45 14.46
C ASN A 8 7.20 0.35 14.25
N ASN A 9 7.98 0.10 13.19
CA ASN A 9 9.13 0.95 12.82
C ASN A 9 8.71 2.29 12.21
N TYR A 10 7.44 2.43 11.82
CA TYR A 10 6.90 3.67 11.25
C TYR A 10 6.14 4.46 12.32
N GLY A 11 6.89 5.01 13.29
CA GLY A 11 6.40 5.81 14.42
C GLY A 11 5.77 7.17 14.06
N ARG A 12 5.39 7.39 12.79
CA ARG A 12 4.55 8.53 12.39
C ARG A 12 3.07 8.11 12.47
N GLY A 13 2.26 8.91 13.16
CA GLY A 13 0.81 8.72 13.20
C GLY A 13 0.25 8.56 11.79
N ALA A 14 -0.67 7.61 11.60
CA ALA A 14 -1.40 7.53 10.34
C ALA A 14 -2.27 8.76 10.19
N SER A 15 -2.05 9.55 9.14
CA SER A 15 -2.93 10.69 8.84
C SER A 15 -4.12 10.23 8.00
N ALA A 16 -3.94 9.25 7.12
CA ALA A 16 -5.00 8.70 6.29
C ALA A 16 -4.67 7.29 5.76
N HIS A 17 -5.58 6.71 4.97
CA HIS A 17 -5.41 5.42 4.30
C HIS A 17 -5.79 5.52 2.83
N LEU A 18 -5.19 4.70 1.99
CA LEU A 18 -5.70 4.43 0.64
C LEU A 18 -6.87 3.40 0.71
N PRO A 19 -7.60 3.17 -0.40
CA PRO A 19 -8.57 2.08 -0.47
C PRO A 19 -7.96 0.73 -0.12
N SER A 20 -8.76 -0.20 0.38
CA SER A 20 -8.28 -1.55 0.68
C SER A 20 -7.94 -2.30 -0.61
N ILE A 21 -6.72 -2.78 -0.72
CA ILE A 21 -6.26 -3.56 -1.86
C ILE A 21 -6.64 -5.02 -1.63
N LYS A 22 -7.28 -5.64 -2.63
CA LYS A 22 -7.52 -7.07 -2.71
C LYS A 22 -6.81 -7.62 -3.94
N VAL A 23 -5.90 -8.55 -3.74
CA VAL A 23 -5.10 -9.14 -4.82
C VAL A 23 -5.63 -10.53 -5.14
N LYS A 24 -5.78 -10.84 -6.41
CA LYS A 24 -6.10 -12.17 -6.94
C LYS A 24 -4.94 -12.62 -7.82
N GLY A 25 -4.58 -13.90 -7.74
CA GLY A 25 -3.46 -14.48 -8.49
C GLY A 25 -2.11 -14.47 -7.75
N LEU A 26 -1.98 -13.74 -6.62
CA LEU A 26 -0.75 -13.72 -5.81
C LEU A 26 -1.05 -13.96 -4.32
N LYS A 27 -0.18 -14.74 -3.65
CA LYS A 27 -0.37 -15.15 -2.24
C LYS A 27 0.14 -14.14 -1.21
N ASN A 28 1.30 -13.54 -1.46
CA ASN A 28 1.97 -12.59 -0.56
C ASN A 28 2.66 -11.49 -1.39
N PRO A 29 1.89 -10.65 -2.11
CA PRO A 29 2.47 -9.67 -3.01
C PRO A 29 3.26 -8.60 -2.27
N VAL A 30 4.20 -7.96 -2.98
CA VAL A 30 4.86 -6.74 -2.55
C VAL A 30 4.01 -5.53 -2.96
N ILE A 31 3.84 -4.61 -2.02
CA ILE A 31 3.17 -3.34 -2.22
C ILE A 31 4.20 -2.23 -2.01
N GLN A 32 4.39 -1.39 -3.03
CA GLN A 32 5.21 -0.19 -2.98
C GLN A 32 4.29 1.04 -3.06
N VAL A 33 4.48 1.98 -2.15
CA VAL A 33 3.77 3.26 -2.12
C VAL A 33 4.79 4.36 -2.36
N THR A 34 4.56 5.20 -3.36
CA THR A 34 5.37 6.39 -3.62
C THR A 34 4.49 7.64 -3.57
N ASP A 35 5.06 8.78 -3.18
CA ASP A 35 4.40 10.08 -3.33
C ASP A 35 4.27 10.40 -4.82
N ALA A 36 3.08 10.77 -5.28
CA ALA A 36 2.83 10.99 -6.70
C ALA A 36 3.44 12.30 -7.24
N ASN A 37 3.74 13.26 -6.36
CA ASN A 37 4.29 14.56 -6.73
C ASN A 37 5.82 14.55 -6.72
N SER A 38 6.44 14.07 -5.63
CA SER A 38 7.91 14.01 -5.54
C SER A 38 8.50 12.75 -6.16
N GLY A 39 7.72 11.67 -6.27
CA GLY A 39 8.22 10.35 -6.68
C GLY A 39 8.91 9.58 -5.56
N ASP A 40 8.97 10.13 -4.35
CA ASP A 40 9.68 9.51 -3.22
C ASP A 40 9.00 8.22 -2.77
N LEU A 41 9.81 7.20 -2.47
CA LEU A 41 9.32 5.97 -1.88
C LEU A 41 8.88 6.22 -0.42
N VAL A 42 7.58 6.07 -0.17
CA VAL A 42 7.03 6.14 1.19
C VAL A 42 7.37 4.86 1.94
N TYR A 43 7.09 3.70 1.33
CA TYR A 43 7.53 2.38 1.79
C TYR A 43 7.32 1.29 0.74
N ALA A 44 7.99 0.16 0.94
CA ALA A 44 7.69 -1.11 0.28
C ALA A 44 7.52 -2.22 1.33
N LEU A 45 6.46 -3.01 1.21
CA LEU A 45 6.14 -4.09 2.15
C LEU A 45 5.62 -5.31 1.42
N ARG A 46 6.17 -6.49 1.74
CA ARG A 46 5.56 -7.78 1.40
C ARG A 46 4.45 -8.08 2.40
N ILE A 47 3.21 -8.14 1.93
CA ILE A 47 2.07 -8.39 2.81
C ILE A 47 1.91 -9.89 3.05
N ARG A 48 1.32 -10.26 4.18
CA ARG A 48 0.89 -11.64 4.44
C ARG A 48 -0.56 -11.80 3.97
N GLY A 49 -0.79 -12.73 3.05
CA GLY A 49 -2.08 -12.92 2.41
C GLY A 49 -2.33 -11.95 1.26
N SER A 50 -3.59 -11.85 0.84
CA SER A 50 -4.00 -11.19 -0.41
C SER A 50 -4.77 -9.89 -0.22
N SER A 51 -4.81 -9.34 1.00
CA SER A 51 -5.50 -8.07 1.28
C SER A 51 -4.66 -7.18 2.16
N PHE A 52 -4.66 -5.89 1.87
CA PHE A 52 -3.92 -4.90 2.64
C PHE A 52 -4.54 -3.51 2.50
N ARG A 53 -4.50 -2.72 3.57
CA ARG A 53 -4.95 -1.32 3.53
C ARG A 53 -3.74 -0.40 3.72
N PRO A 54 -3.24 0.23 2.64
CA PRO A 54 -2.09 1.11 2.73
C PRO A 54 -2.37 2.31 3.63
N LYS A 55 -1.47 2.54 4.59
CA LYS A 55 -1.46 3.72 5.46
C LYS A 55 -0.60 4.80 4.81
N VAL A 56 -1.06 6.05 4.85
CA VAL A 56 -0.33 7.20 4.30
C VAL A 56 -0.29 8.35 5.29
N PHE A 57 0.65 9.28 5.08
CA PHE A 57 1.03 10.27 6.09
C PHE A 57 0.54 11.69 5.79
N ASP A 58 0.04 11.93 4.58
CA ASP A 58 -0.64 13.16 4.19
C ASP A 58 -2.00 12.80 3.54
N ALA A 59 -3.07 13.37 4.08
CA ALA A 59 -4.44 13.18 3.61
C ALA A 59 -4.78 14.00 2.35
N LYS A 60 -3.97 15.00 2.02
CA LYS A 60 -4.15 15.89 0.85
C LYS A 60 -3.28 15.49 -0.33
N ALA A 61 -2.19 14.75 -0.09
CA ALA A 61 -1.31 14.24 -1.12
C ALA A 61 -1.94 13.08 -1.91
N LYS A 62 -1.41 12.82 -3.11
CA LYS A 62 -1.73 11.65 -3.92
C LYS A 62 -0.56 10.69 -3.92
N TYR A 63 -0.85 9.41 -4.12
CA TYR A 63 0.16 8.36 -4.05
C TYR A 63 0.06 7.45 -5.28
N ASN A 64 1.21 6.94 -5.71
CA ASN A 64 1.25 5.84 -6.67
C ASN A 64 1.47 4.54 -5.90
N LEU A 65 0.82 3.49 -6.39
CA LEU A 65 0.83 2.17 -5.78
C LEU A 65 1.28 1.16 -6.82
N ARG A 66 2.33 0.42 -6.50
CA ARG A 66 2.82 -0.68 -7.32
C ARG A 66 2.68 -1.99 -6.53
N ILE A 67 1.95 -2.94 -7.10
CA ILE A 67 1.63 -4.23 -6.50
C ILE A 67 2.22 -5.32 -7.39
N GLY A 68 2.82 -6.36 -6.83
CA GLY A 68 3.38 -7.42 -7.66
C GLY A 68 4.25 -8.45 -6.94
N GLU A 69 4.92 -9.27 -7.75
CA GLU A 69 5.94 -10.22 -7.33
C GLU A 69 7.29 -9.81 -7.94
N PRO A 70 8.20 -9.22 -7.15
CA PRO A 70 9.52 -8.81 -7.63
C PRO A 70 10.31 -9.92 -8.29
N ASP A 71 10.22 -11.15 -7.75
CA ASP A 71 11.03 -12.29 -8.21
C ASP A 71 10.64 -12.72 -9.63
N GLU A 72 9.38 -12.49 -10.03
CA GLU A 72 8.84 -12.78 -11.36
C GLU A 72 8.77 -11.54 -12.26
N ASN A 73 9.24 -10.38 -11.78
CA ASN A 73 9.06 -9.07 -12.40
C ASN A 73 7.61 -8.79 -12.83
N LEU A 74 6.64 -9.31 -12.07
CA LEU A 74 5.23 -9.18 -12.37
C LEU A 74 4.63 -8.01 -11.58
N TRP A 75 4.17 -6.97 -12.25
CA TRP A 75 3.75 -5.72 -11.59
C TRP A 75 2.49 -5.10 -12.19
N LYS A 76 1.69 -4.46 -11.34
CA LYS A 76 0.60 -3.55 -11.73
C LYS A 76 0.73 -2.26 -10.95
N THR A 77 0.57 -1.14 -11.65
CA THR A 77 0.72 0.21 -11.09
C THR A 77 -0.60 0.95 -11.15
N PHE A 78 -0.91 1.68 -10.08
CA PHE A 78 -2.03 2.59 -9.97
C PHE A 78 -1.51 3.95 -9.57
N GLU A 79 -1.83 4.97 -10.35
CA GLU A 79 -1.28 6.31 -10.15
C GLU A 79 -2.32 7.24 -9.54
N ASN A 80 -1.82 8.29 -8.88
CA ASN A 80 -2.62 9.42 -8.42
C ASN A 80 -3.78 9.05 -7.47
N LEU A 81 -3.59 8.00 -6.66
CA LEU A 81 -4.58 7.56 -5.68
C LEU A 81 -4.69 8.57 -4.54
N ALA A 82 -5.91 9.05 -4.31
CA ALA A 82 -6.22 9.90 -3.18
C ALA A 82 -6.52 9.05 -1.93
N PRO A 83 -6.16 9.54 -0.73
CA PRO A 83 -6.59 8.94 0.52
C PRO A 83 -8.11 8.95 0.67
N VAL A 84 -8.65 7.89 1.24
CA VAL A 84 -10.08 7.76 1.51
C VAL A 84 -10.45 8.41 2.84
N LYS A 85 -11.73 8.80 2.97
CA LYS A 85 -12.23 9.38 4.23
C LYS A 85 -12.15 8.34 5.36
N PRO A 86 -11.97 8.78 6.63
CA PRO A 86 -12.09 7.89 7.77
C PRO A 86 -13.42 7.11 7.74
N GLY A 87 -13.36 5.80 7.97
CA GLY A 87 -14.55 4.92 7.93
C GLY A 87 -14.93 4.39 6.53
N ASP A 88 -14.28 4.87 5.47
CA ASP A 88 -14.49 4.37 4.11
C ASP A 88 -14.03 2.90 3.97
N LYS A 89 -14.86 2.08 3.32
CA LYS A 89 -14.67 0.63 3.11
C LYS A 89 -14.46 0.26 1.63
N SER A 90 -14.16 1.25 0.79
CA SER A 90 -13.82 1.04 -0.62
C SER A 90 -12.64 0.10 -0.77
N SER A 91 -12.68 -0.65 -1.85
CA SER A 91 -11.67 -1.65 -2.15
C SER A 91 -11.35 -1.66 -3.64
N LEU A 92 -10.05 -1.75 -3.94
CA LEU A 92 -9.52 -1.94 -5.26
C LEU A 92 -9.14 -3.41 -5.42
N THR A 93 -9.74 -4.08 -6.40
CA THR A 93 -9.38 -5.47 -6.74
C THR A 93 -8.36 -5.46 -7.86
N VAL A 94 -7.27 -6.20 -7.67
CA VAL A 94 -6.15 -6.31 -8.61
C VAL A 94 -5.98 -7.78 -8.96
N SER A 95 -6.21 -8.14 -10.22
CA SER A 95 -6.05 -9.51 -10.71
C SER A 95 -4.77 -9.61 -11.53
N PHE A 96 -3.89 -10.52 -11.12
CA PHE A 96 -2.69 -10.95 -11.83
C PHE A 96 -2.97 -12.15 -12.72
#